data_AF-A0A9P8KF13-F1
#
_entry.id   AF-A0A9P8KF13-F1
#
_cell.length_a   1.000
_cell.length_b   1.000
_cell.length_c   1.000
_cell.angle_alpha   90.00
_cell.angle_beta   90.00
_cell.angle_gamma   90.00
#
_symmetry.space_group_name_H-M   'P 1'
#
loop_
_entity.id
_entity.type
_entity.pdbx_description
1 polymer ?
#
loop_
_entity_poly.entity_id
_entity_poly.type
_entity_poly.pdbx_seq_one_letter_code
_entity_poly.pdbx_strand_id
1 'polypeptide(L)'
;MADDTSMIVATSIVCYRAMTYSETGYHTVKDEQMVHELSFVSLIVVVAIKTRSLIKLRVHNPKDKEMLHRAVIFGAGCFVFGYLLWQLDSIFCAQLTILKRTVGLPWGILLELHGWWHILTAIGVHTFMIMVDRLTRDEVQFASDDSRLFGAKSTKKEE
;
A
#
# COMPACT_ATOMS: atom_id res chain seq x y z
N MET A 1 -4.37 -22.69 -26.48
CA MET A 1 -3.72 -22.31 -25.19
C MET A 1 -3.46 -20.80 -25.06
N ALA A 2 -3.13 -20.07 -26.13
CA ALA A 2 -3.02 -18.59 -26.09
C ALA A 2 -4.40 -17.89 -26.09
N ASP A 3 -5.40 -18.54 -26.69
CA ASP A 3 -6.79 -18.13 -26.80
C ASP A 3 -7.55 -18.16 -25.45
N ASP A 4 -7.42 -19.24 -24.67
CA ASP A 4 -8.01 -19.32 -23.33
C ASP A 4 -7.44 -18.28 -22.37
N THR A 5 -6.13 -18.06 -22.42
CA THR A 5 -5.44 -17.09 -21.57
C THR A 5 -5.86 -15.65 -21.91
N SER A 6 -5.96 -15.34 -23.20
CA SER A 6 -6.43 -14.02 -23.69
C SER A 6 -7.87 -13.75 -23.27
N MET A 7 -8.74 -14.75 -23.37
CA MET A 7 -10.15 -14.65 -22.97
C MET A 7 -10.30 -14.45 -21.45
N ILE A 8 -9.50 -15.15 -20.63
CA ILE A 8 -9.47 -14.96 -19.17
C ILE A 8 -9.00 -13.54 -18.82
N VAL A 9 -7.95 -13.03 -19.47
CA VAL A 9 -7.43 -11.68 -19.23
C VAL A 9 -8.45 -10.62 -19.64
N ALA A 10 -9.06 -10.74 -20.82
CA ALA A 10 -10.08 -9.81 -21.31
C ALA A 10 -11.31 -9.79 -20.38
N THR A 11 -11.79 -10.97 -19.96
CA THR A 11 -12.92 -11.10 -19.03
C THR A 11 -12.61 -10.47 -17.68
N SER A 12 -11.39 -10.67 -17.15
CA SER A 12 -10.96 -10.07 -15.89
C SER A 12 -10.91 -8.54 -15.95
N ILE A 13 -10.43 -7.97 -17.07
CA ILE A 13 -10.39 -6.52 -17.28
C ILE A 13 -11.80 -5.93 -17.35
N VAL A 14 -12.71 -6.59 -18.08
CA VAL A 14 -14.11 -6.14 -18.22
C VAL A 14 -14.83 -6.20 -16.87
N CYS A 15 -14.66 -7.28 -16.11
CA CYS A 15 -15.24 -7.41 -14.77
C CYS A 15 -14.69 -6.35 -13.80
N TYR A 16 -13.39 -6.09 -13.82
CA TYR A 16 -12.77 -5.06 -12.98
C TYR A 16 -13.31 -3.67 -13.30
N ARG A 17 -13.43 -3.32 -14.59
CA ARG A 17 -14.01 -2.05 -15.03
C ARG A 17 -15.48 -1.91 -14.62
N ALA A 18 -16.29 -2.95 -14.84
CA ALA A 18 -17.70 -2.95 -14.44
C ALA A 18 -17.86 -2.73 -12.92
N MET A 19 -17.01 -3.37 -12.11
CA MET A 19 -17.00 -3.18 -10.66
C MET A 19 -16.70 -1.72 -10.29
N THR A 20 -15.65 -1.12 -10.86
CA THR A 20 -15.29 0.29 -10.59
C THR A 20 -16.36 1.30 -10.99
N TYR A 21 -17.06 1.07 -12.12
CA TYR A 21 -18.16 1.95 -12.54
C TYR A 21 -19.38 1.82 -11.63
N SER A 22 -19.67 0.61 -11.16
CA SER A 22 -20.79 0.38 -10.23
C SER A 22 -20.54 1.05 -8.88
N GLU A 23 -19.31 0.98 -8.34
CA GLU A 23 -18.91 1.70 -7.12
C GLU A 23 -19.07 3.22 -7.32
N THR A 24 -18.50 3.76 -8.40
CA THR A 24 -18.58 5.20 -8.71
C THR A 24 -20.01 5.69 -8.83
N GLY A 25 -20.87 4.94 -9.54
CA GLY A 25 -22.29 5.25 -9.67
C GLY A 25 -23.00 5.24 -8.31
N TYR A 26 -22.71 4.26 -7.46
CA TYR A 26 -23.29 4.17 -6.12
C TYR A 26 -22.87 5.35 -5.22
N HIS A 27 -21.60 5.78 -5.31
CA HIS A 27 -21.12 6.98 -4.60
C HIS A 27 -21.87 8.24 -5.01
N THR A 28 -22.02 8.47 -6.31
CA THR A 28 -22.68 9.69 -6.82
C THR A 28 -24.18 9.74 -6.53
N VAL A 29 -24.81 8.59 -6.24
CA VAL A 29 -26.25 8.51 -5.98
C VAL A 29 -26.59 8.53 -4.50
N LYS A 30 -25.74 7.96 -3.64
CA LYS A 30 -26.02 7.84 -2.20
C LYS A 30 -25.22 8.80 -1.31
N ASP A 31 -24.22 9.51 -1.84
CA ASP A 31 -23.29 10.34 -1.05
C ASP A 31 -22.64 9.58 0.13
N GLU A 32 -22.59 8.25 0.06
CA GLU A 32 -22.02 7.38 1.09
C GLU A 32 -20.63 6.92 0.67
N GLN A 33 -19.57 7.44 1.31
CA GLN A 33 -18.16 7.10 1.06
C GLN A 33 -17.79 5.64 1.43
N MET A 34 -18.67 4.94 2.15
CA MET A 34 -18.35 3.64 2.77
C MET A 34 -18.03 2.52 1.77
N VAL A 35 -18.67 2.51 0.59
CA VAL A 35 -18.44 1.44 -0.40
C VAL A 35 -17.02 1.50 -1.00
N HIS A 36 -16.54 2.68 -1.37
CA HIS A 36 -15.19 2.94 -1.88
C HIS A 36 -14.13 2.63 -0.83
N GLU A 37 -14.40 3.01 0.42
CA GLU A 37 -13.52 2.71 1.54
C GLU A 37 -13.37 1.19 1.73
N LEU A 38 -14.48 0.46 1.75
CA LEU A 38 -14.47 -1.00 1.89
C LEU A 38 -13.80 -1.69 0.69
N SER A 39 -14.06 -1.22 -0.53
CA SER A 39 -13.44 -1.80 -1.73
C SER A 39 -11.93 -1.57 -1.73
N PHE A 40 -11.47 -0.39 -1.34
CA PHE A 40 -10.05 -0.06 -1.20
C PHE A 40 -9.34 -0.93 -0.16
N VAL A 41 -9.94 -1.10 1.04
CA VAL A 41 -9.37 -1.97 2.08
C VAL A 41 -9.33 -3.43 1.62
N SER A 42 -10.38 -3.91 0.95
CA SER A 42 -10.43 -5.29 0.44
C SER A 42 -9.31 -5.56 -0.58
N LEU A 43 -9.05 -4.62 -1.47
CA LEU A 43 -8.00 -4.72 -2.48
C LEU A 43 -6.61 -4.83 -1.82
N ILE A 44 -6.35 -4.01 -0.81
CA ILE A 44 -5.07 -4.00 -0.08
C ILE A 44 -4.86 -5.33 0.65
N VAL A 45 -5.91 -5.89 1.26
CA VAL A 45 -5.85 -7.21 1.91
C VAL A 45 -5.52 -8.30 0.88
N VAL A 46 -6.16 -8.30 -0.29
CA VAL A 46 -5.89 -9.28 -1.35
C VAL A 46 -4.44 -9.17 -1.83
N VAL A 47 -3.95 -7.94 -2.07
CA VAL A 47 -2.55 -7.70 -2.46
C VAL A 47 -1.60 -8.22 -1.38
N ALA A 48 -1.84 -7.91 -0.10
CA ALA A 48 -1.00 -8.37 1.01
C ALA A 48 -0.96 -9.90 1.12
N ILE A 49 -2.09 -10.60 0.93
CA ILE A 49 -2.14 -12.07 0.91
C ILE A 49 -1.33 -12.63 -0.26
N LYS A 50 -1.50 -12.07 -1.46
CA LYS A 50 -0.75 -12.48 -2.66
C LYS A 50 0.74 -12.26 -2.47
N THR A 51 1.16 -11.12 -1.96
CA THR A 51 2.57 -10.82 -1.66
C THR A 51 3.16 -11.81 -0.65
N ARG A 52 2.44 -12.12 0.44
CA ARG A 52 2.89 -13.13 1.43
C ARG A 52 3.05 -14.52 0.82
N SER A 53 2.14 -14.91 -0.07
CA SER A 53 2.24 -16.19 -0.79
C SER A 53 3.48 -16.22 -1.70
N LEU A 54 3.73 -15.12 -2.42
CA LEU A 54 4.88 -14.98 -3.32
C LEU A 54 6.21 -15.00 -2.56
N ILE A 55 6.29 -14.36 -1.40
CA ILE A 55 7.45 -14.41 -0.50
C ILE A 55 7.74 -15.86 -0.08
N LYS A 56 6.72 -16.65 0.29
CA LYS A 56 6.90 -18.05 0.67
C LYS A 56 7.40 -18.94 -0.47
N LEU A 57 7.01 -18.64 -1.71
CA LEU A 57 7.36 -19.43 -2.89
C LEU A 57 8.75 -19.08 -3.46
N ARG A 58 9.14 -17.81 -3.42
CA ARG A 58 10.38 -17.33 -4.07
C ARG A 58 11.57 -17.21 -3.12
N VAL A 59 11.34 -17.00 -1.82
CA VAL A 59 12.40 -16.68 -0.86
C VAL A 59 12.79 -17.92 -0.06
N HIS A 60 13.93 -18.51 -0.43
CA HIS A 60 14.49 -19.69 0.25
C HIS A 60 15.43 -19.30 1.41
N ASN A 61 16.03 -18.10 1.36
CA ASN A 61 16.97 -17.64 2.37
C ASN A 61 16.22 -17.09 3.61
N PRO A 62 16.46 -17.62 4.83
CA PRO A 62 15.77 -17.19 6.03
C PRO A 62 16.00 -15.72 6.39
N LYS A 63 17.17 -15.15 6.08
CA LYS A 63 17.50 -13.74 6.38
C LYS A 63 16.64 -12.77 5.58
N ASP A 64 16.51 -13.02 4.27
CA ASP A 64 15.72 -12.18 3.36
C ASP A 64 14.22 -12.25 3.70
N LYS A 65 13.76 -13.44 4.13
CA LYS A 65 12.38 -13.65 4.57
C LYS A 65 12.03 -12.81 5.80
N GLU A 66 12.93 -12.71 6.77
CA GLU A 66 12.71 -11.89 7.97
C GLU A 66 12.66 -10.39 7.63
N MET A 67 13.58 -9.93 6.79
CA MET A 67 13.61 -8.53 6.34
C MET A 67 12.32 -8.15 5.59
N LEU A 68 11.87 -8.99 4.66
CA LEU A 68 10.61 -8.81 3.94
C LEU A 68 9.41 -8.83 4.88
N HIS A 69 9.39 -9.74 5.85
CA HIS A 69 8.29 -9.81 6.81
C HIS A 69 8.20 -8.54 7.66
N ARG A 70 9.34 -7.98 8.09
CA ARG A 70 9.41 -6.69 8.79
C ARG A 70 8.92 -5.55 7.89
N ALA A 71 9.30 -5.51 6.61
CA ALA A 71 8.82 -4.52 5.65
C ALA A 71 7.30 -4.60 5.42
N VAL A 72 6.73 -5.82 5.32
CA VAL A 72 5.29 -6.05 5.23
C VAL A 72 4.57 -5.55 6.47
N ILE A 73 5.08 -5.85 7.67
CA ILE A 73 4.50 -5.39 8.93
C ILE A 73 4.58 -3.87 9.02
N PHE A 74 5.70 -3.27 8.64
CA PHE A 74 5.87 -1.82 8.63
C PHE A 74 4.87 -1.14 7.70
N GLY A 75 4.77 -1.60 6.44
CA GLY A 75 3.82 -1.05 5.47
C GLY A 75 2.36 -1.23 5.93
N ALA A 76 2.01 -2.40 6.50
CA ALA A 76 0.69 -2.64 7.06
C ALA A 76 0.41 -1.74 8.28
N GLY A 77 1.41 -1.50 9.13
CA GLY A 77 1.33 -0.60 10.28
C GLY A 77 1.08 0.84 9.85
N CYS A 78 1.82 1.34 8.84
CA CYS A 78 1.61 2.66 8.26
C CYS A 78 0.18 2.81 7.70
N PHE A 79 -0.32 1.78 7.04
CA PHE A 79 -1.68 1.79 6.49
C PHE A 79 -2.76 1.83 7.58
N VAL A 80 -2.65 0.95 8.59
CA VAL A 80 -3.60 0.92 9.71
C VAL A 80 -3.56 2.22 10.50
N PHE A 81 -2.37 2.72 10.81
CA PHE A 81 -2.21 3.97 11.55
C PHE A 81 -2.78 5.16 10.78
N GLY A 82 -2.48 5.22 9.48
CA GLY A 82 -3.09 6.20 8.62
C GLY A 82 -4.63 6.12 8.65
N TYR A 83 -5.20 4.91 8.57
CA TYR A 83 -6.64 4.73 8.48
C TYR A 83 -7.32 5.16 9.78
N LEU A 84 -6.67 4.90 10.91
CA LEU A 84 -7.09 5.44 12.21
C LEU A 84 -7.09 6.97 12.22
N LEU A 85 -6.06 7.63 11.67
CA LEU A 85 -6.05 9.09 11.58
C LEU A 85 -7.17 9.63 10.70
N TRP A 86 -7.47 8.94 9.59
CA TRP A 86 -8.58 9.31 8.71
C TRP A 86 -9.95 9.16 9.42
N GLN A 87 -10.16 8.07 10.16
CA GLN A 87 -11.39 7.88 10.94
C GLN A 87 -11.53 8.88 12.09
N LEU A 88 -10.42 9.22 12.76
CA LEU A 88 -10.41 10.26 13.78
C LEU A 88 -10.75 11.63 13.19
N ASP A 89 -10.21 11.97 12.01
CA ASP A 89 -10.53 13.22 11.31
C ASP A 89 -12.02 13.31 10.94
N SER A 90 -12.59 12.20 10.46
CA SER A 90 -14.02 12.09 10.13
C SER A 90 -14.93 12.29 11.36
N ILE A 91 -14.59 11.65 12.49
CA ILE A 91 -15.40 11.74 13.73
C ILE A 91 -15.27 13.10 14.41
N PHE A 92 -14.06 13.68 14.43
CA PHE A 92 -13.75 14.92 15.16
C PHE A 92 -13.73 16.16 14.26
N CYS A 93 -14.30 16.09 13.05
CA CYS A 93 -14.23 17.15 12.04
C CYS A 93 -14.66 18.54 12.58
N ALA A 94 -15.74 18.61 13.37
CA ALA A 94 -16.22 19.87 13.96
C ALA A 94 -15.23 20.43 15.01
N GLN A 95 -14.72 19.57 15.88
CA GLN A 95 -13.79 19.92 16.96
C GLN A 95 -12.44 20.34 16.40
N LEU A 96 -11.93 19.62 15.40
CA LEU A 96 -10.71 19.93 14.66
C LEU A 96 -10.84 21.26 13.91
N THR A 97 -12.00 21.56 13.34
CA THR A 97 -12.25 22.83 12.65
C THR A 97 -12.27 24.02 13.62
N ILE A 98 -12.90 23.86 14.79
CA ILE A 98 -12.89 24.89 15.85
C ILE A 98 -11.45 25.09 16.35
N LEU A 99 -10.72 24.01 16.60
CA LEU A 99 -9.34 24.06 17.08
C LEU A 99 -8.38 24.66 16.04
N LYS A 100 -8.54 24.35 14.74
CA LYS A 100 -7.77 25.00 13.67
C LYS A 100 -8.00 26.52 13.63
N ARG A 101 -9.24 26.96 13.85
CA ARG A 101 -9.58 28.39 13.89
C ARG A 101 -9.06 29.10 15.14
N THR A 102 -8.93 28.43 16.27
CA THR A 102 -8.41 29.03 17.51
C THR A 102 -6.88 29.04 17.56
N VAL A 103 -6.22 28.04 16.99
CA VAL A 103 -4.75 27.89 17.09
C VAL A 103 -4.00 28.59 15.95
N GLY A 104 -4.63 28.82 14.79
CA GLY A 104 -4.01 29.51 13.65
C GLY A 104 -2.85 28.73 12.99
N LEU A 105 -2.21 29.33 11.98
CA LEU A 105 -1.00 28.78 11.34
C LEU A 105 0.22 29.03 12.23
N PRO A 106 1.17 28.08 12.38
CA PRO A 106 1.37 26.84 11.61
C PRO A 106 0.75 25.56 12.20
N TRP A 107 0.27 25.60 13.45
CA TRP A 107 -0.25 24.40 14.15
C TRP A 107 -1.55 23.86 13.53
N GLY A 108 -2.28 24.69 12.79
CA GLY A 108 -3.42 24.25 11.98
C GLY A 108 -3.09 23.14 10.98
N ILE A 109 -1.87 23.12 10.43
CA ILE A 109 -1.41 22.08 9.47
C ILE A 109 -1.16 20.75 10.20
N LEU A 110 -0.61 20.79 11.41
CA LEU A 110 -0.41 19.57 12.21
C LEU A 110 -1.75 18.94 12.61
N LEU A 111 -2.79 19.77 12.79
CA LEU A 111 -4.16 19.36 13.07
C LEU A 111 -4.93 18.90 11.81
N GLU A 112 -4.34 18.93 10.62
CA GLU A 112 -4.90 18.27 9.43
C GLU A 112 -4.51 16.79 9.45
N LEU A 113 -5.14 16.01 10.34
CA LEU A 113 -4.97 14.55 10.43
C LEU A 113 -5.20 13.88 9.07
N HIS A 114 -6.12 14.43 8.26
CA HIS A 114 -6.33 14.02 6.87
C HIS A 114 -5.06 14.10 6.00
N GLY A 115 -4.23 15.12 6.16
CA GLY A 115 -2.96 15.26 5.44
C GLY A 115 -1.94 14.19 5.87
N TRP A 116 -1.89 13.88 7.16
CA TRP A 116 -1.03 12.83 7.71
C TRP A 116 -1.40 11.44 7.21
N TRP A 117 -2.70 11.17 7.05
CA TRP A 117 -3.18 9.94 6.40
C TRP A 117 -2.58 9.75 5.01
N HIS A 118 -2.59 10.79 4.16
CA HIS A 118 -2.01 10.72 2.82
C HIS A 118 -0.50 10.47 2.84
N ILE A 119 0.23 11.10 3.76
CA ILE A 119 1.68 10.89 3.88
C ILE A 119 2.00 9.45 4.31
N LEU A 120 1.29 8.94 5.32
CA LEU A 120 1.53 7.59 5.85
C LEU A 120 1.17 6.51 4.83
N THR A 121 0.06 6.67 4.12
CA THR A 121 -0.34 5.75 3.05
C THR A 121 0.62 5.81 1.88
N ALA A 122 1.10 6.99 1.48
CA ALA A 122 2.11 7.12 0.43
C ALA A 122 3.41 6.38 0.79
N ILE A 123 3.88 6.50 2.03
CA ILE A 123 5.07 5.77 2.52
C ILE A 123 4.83 4.25 2.52
N GLY A 124 3.66 3.82 2.98
CA GLY A 124 3.27 2.41 2.99
C GLY A 124 3.23 1.82 1.58
N VAL A 125 2.54 2.48 0.64
CA VAL A 125 2.44 2.07 -0.77
C VAL A 125 3.81 2.05 -1.43
N HIS A 126 4.65 3.06 -1.21
CA HIS A 126 6.00 3.10 -1.77
C HIS A 126 6.84 1.88 -1.32
N THR A 127 6.77 1.55 -0.04
CA THR A 127 7.45 0.37 0.53
C THR A 127 6.93 -0.92 -0.10
N PHE A 128 5.60 -1.07 -0.23
CA PHE A 128 4.98 -2.22 -0.87
C PHE A 128 5.34 -2.34 -2.35
N MET A 129 5.37 -1.22 -3.07
CA MET A 129 5.68 -1.19 -4.51
C MET A 129 7.11 -1.64 -4.78
N ILE A 130 8.07 -1.14 -4.00
CA ILE A 130 9.47 -1.61 -4.08
C ILE A 130 9.54 -3.11 -3.79
N MET A 131 8.87 -3.57 -2.72
CA MET A 131 8.88 -4.98 -2.36
C MET A 131 8.29 -5.89 -3.46
N VAL A 132 7.15 -5.51 -4.04
CA VAL A 132 6.52 -6.27 -5.13
C VAL A 132 7.42 -6.28 -6.35
N ASP A 133 7.99 -5.13 -6.74
CA ASP A 133 8.96 -5.05 -7.84
C ASP A 133 10.13 -6.03 -7.63
N ARG A 134 10.70 -6.10 -6.42
CA ARG A 134 11.77 -7.06 -6.12
C ARG A 134 11.33 -8.52 -6.21
N LEU A 135 10.11 -8.82 -5.80
CA LEU A 135 9.55 -10.18 -5.80
C LEU A 135 9.15 -10.65 -7.21
N THR A 136 8.84 -9.73 -8.11
CA THR A 136 8.39 -10.02 -9.49
C THR A 136 9.54 -10.10 -10.49
N ARG A 137 10.74 -9.58 -10.17
CA ARG A 137 11.94 -9.74 -11.01
C ARG A 137 12.35 -11.22 -11.15
N ASP A 138 12.94 -11.55 -12.29
CA ASP A 138 13.39 -12.91 -12.61
C ASP A 138 14.49 -13.40 -11.65
N GLU A 139 15.35 -12.49 -11.20
CA GLU A 139 16.36 -12.75 -10.16
C GLU A 139 16.03 -12.03 -8.86
N VAL A 140 15.80 -12.82 -7.81
CA VAL A 140 15.49 -12.34 -6.47
C VAL A 140 16.80 -12.09 -5.70
N GLN A 141 17.40 -10.92 -5.89
CA GLN A 141 18.62 -10.50 -5.19
C GLN A 141 18.32 -9.43 -4.13
N PHE A 142 18.22 -9.82 -2.85
CA PHE A 142 18.02 -8.86 -1.74
C PHE A 142 19.34 -8.33 -1.15
N ALA A 143 20.41 -9.15 -1.16
CA ALA A 143 21.68 -8.83 -0.51
C ALA A 143 22.57 -7.81 -1.28
N SER A 144 22.49 -7.78 -2.62
CA SER A 144 23.32 -6.90 -3.44
C SER A 144 22.88 -5.43 -3.35
N ASP A 145 21.58 -5.19 -3.16
CA ASP A 145 21.02 -3.84 -3.09
C ASP A 145 21.01 -3.23 -1.70
N ASP A 146 20.91 -4.03 -0.62
CA ASP A 146 21.16 -3.55 0.75
C ASP A 146 22.58 -2.98 0.86
N SER A 147 23.55 -3.69 0.29
CA SER A 147 24.95 -3.24 0.20
C SER A 147 25.11 -1.94 -0.61
N ARG A 148 24.29 -1.73 -1.66
CA ARG A 148 24.29 -0.48 -2.43
C ARG A 148 23.62 0.67 -1.69
N LEU A 149 22.54 0.39 -0.97
CA LEU A 149 21.78 1.37 -0.19
C LEU A 149 22.56 1.82 1.06
N PHE A 150 23.35 0.93 1.66
CA PHE A 150 24.28 1.22 2.75
C PHE A 150 25.70 1.57 2.30
N GLY A 151 25.94 1.74 0.99
CA GLY A 151 27.24 2.19 0.46
C GLY A 151 28.42 1.23 0.72
N ALA A 152 28.15 -0.03 1.04
CA ALA A 152 29.18 -1.05 1.16
C ALA A 152 29.54 -1.57 -0.24
N LYS A 153 30.61 -1.06 -0.84
CA LYS A 153 31.22 -1.68 -2.02
C LYS A 153 31.60 -3.12 -1.69
N SER A 154 30.89 -4.08 -2.29
CA SER A 154 31.33 -5.48 -2.31
C SER A 154 32.66 -5.56 -3.07
N THR A 155 33.72 -5.87 -2.35
CA THR A 155 35.00 -6.29 -2.92
C THR A 155 34.79 -7.62 -3.64
N LYS A 156 34.72 -7.59 -4.97
CA LYS A 156 34.89 -8.77 -5.82
C LYS A 156 36.25 -9.41 -5.48
N LYS A 157 36.21 -10.66 -5.02
CA LYS A 157 37.37 -11.57 -5.08
C LYS A 157 37.12 -12.48 -6.27
N GLU A 158 37.79 -12.20 -7.37
CA GLU A 158 37.96 -13.13 -8.49
C GLU A 158 39.07 -14.10 -8.07
N GLU A 159 38.75 -15.40 -8.04
CA GLU A 159 39.68 -16.52 -8.22
C GLU A 159 38.98 -17.55 -9.13
#